data_AF-A0A927X7E9-F1
#
_entry.id   AF-A0A927X7E9-F1
#
_cell.length_a   1.000
_cell.length_b   1.000
_cell.length_c   1.000
_cell.angle_alpha   90.00
_cell.angle_beta   90.00
_cell.angle_gamma   90.00
#
_symmetry.space_group_name_H-M   'P 1'
#
loop_
_entity.id
_entity.type
_entity.pdbx_description
1 polymer ?
#
loop_
_entity_poly.entity_id
_entity_poly.type
_entity_poly.pdbx_seq_one_letter_code
_entity_poly.pdbx_strand_id
1 'polypeptide(L)'
;MLKIYKSGQEFLLDNQAILDDKPIETSFFRLNAQKINTFERYNYCFKLYDEESYLLVLKMEPYNLLLFGDERFLKECSDVICDYNLHFTGVLASLNLIEGFYKHHVNRRGGEYFFRHKMDLMYLEELLIKPTLNVTKPTEDDIDDLVTFISIFHKEALDSSFPDHVIKKTLIEELDSYYILRVDGQIVSIAKIARKEDKICSISNVFTPKYHRNKGYCQQVVSYIAQELLSEGLMPYLYVDKENPISNHVYTKLGFKYGESKYDVGYRRGNIHTLMLAGGCFWCMAEPYYSIEGVSKVISGYAGGIEVNPTYEDVKDIKTGHRETILIEFDATKLSTKKLLDVYFSSIDPFDDSGQYIDKGFNYTCAIFTDNENVMDYLFSYRYDMEKKFNKKVYISLLPDSVLFKAEEYHQDYALKNPKEMEEELIKSGRK
;
A
#
# COMPACT_ATOMS: atom_id res chain seq x y z
N MET A 1 18.46 8.66 9.44
CA MET A 1 17.35 8.81 10.40
C MET A 1 16.06 8.30 9.80
N LEU A 2 15.15 7.77 10.62
CA LEU A 2 13.80 7.33 10.23
C LEU A 2 12.76 8.22 10.90
N LYS A 3 11.77 8.70 10.15
CA LYS A 3 10.57 9.37 10.67
C LYS A 3 9.33 8.68 10.12
N ILE A 4 8.56 8.07 11.02
CA ILE A 4 7.25 7.49 10.72
C ILE A 4 6.19 8.55 11.05
N TYR A 5 5.24 8.77 10.16
CA TYR A 5 4.17 9.75 10.36
C TYR A 5 2.92 9.08 10.87
N LYS A 6 2.21 9.74 11.80
CA LYS A 6 0.93 9.21 12.32
C LYS A 6 -0.16 9.26 11.27
N SER A 7 -0.16 10.28 10.43
CA SER A 7 -1.11 10.45 9.33
C SER A 7 -0.42 11.00 8.09
N GLY A 8 -1.09 10.87 6.95
CA GLY A 8 -0.61 11.50 5.73
C GLY A 8 -0.67 13.02 5.79
N GLN A 9 -1.50 13.64 6.65
CA GLN A 9 -1.47 15.09 6.86
C GLN A 9 -0.13 15.54 7.46
N GLU A 10 0.38 14.83 8.47
CA GLU A 10 1.71 15.10 9.03
C GLU A 10 2.82 14.92 7.99
N PHE A 11 2.72 13.86 7.17
CA PHE A 11 3.64 13.62 6.05
C PHE A 11 3.64 14.79 5.06
N LEU A 12 2.47 15.30 4.67
CA LEU A 12 2.36 16.41 3.73
C LEU A 12 2.98 17.68 4.30
N LEU A 13 2.67 18.03 5.55
CA LEU A 13 3.20 19.21 6.21
C LEU A 13 4.74 19.16 6.31
N ASP A 14 5.30 18.01 6.70
CA ASP A 14 6.75 17.86 6.90
C ASP A 14 7.55 17.83 5.59
N ASN A 15 6.91 17.50 4.47
CA ASN A 15 7.56 17.32 3.18
C ASN A 15 7.10 18.33 2.13
N GLN A 16 6.35 19.36 2.52
CA GLN A 16 5.74 20.35 1.62
C GLN A 16 6.76 20.94 0.64
N ALA A 17 7.95 21.35 1.11
CA ALA A 17 8.99 21.92 0.25
C ALA A 17 9.47 20.96 -0.84
N ILE A 18 9.68 19.68 -0.50
CA ILE A 18 10.08 18.64 -1.46
C ILE A 18 8.98 18.41 -2.49
N LEU A 19 7.74 18.30 -2.01
CA LEU A 19 6.58 18.06 -2.87
C LEU A 19 6.31 19.25 -3.80
N ASP A 20 6.60 20.49 -3.37
CA ASP A 20 6.37 21.72 -4.15
C ASP A 20 7.44 21.92 -5.22
N ASP A 21 8.68 21.48 -4.97
CA ASP A 21 9.77 21.53 -5.94
C ASP A 21 9.55 20.54 -7.11
N LYS A 22 8.94 19.38 -6.82
CA LYS A 22 8.74 18.28 -7.78
C LYS A 22 7.26 17.88 -7.89
N PRO A 23 6.37 18.79 -8.31
CA PRO A 23 4.92 18.59 -8.19
C PRO A 23 4.41 17.44 -9.08
N ILE A 24 5.01 17.22 -10.26
CA ILE A 24 4.55 16.16 -11.17
C ILE A 24 5.01 14.79 -10.66
N GLU A 25 6.29 14.67 -10.30
CA GLU A 25 6.91 13.44 -9.79
C GLU A 25 6.29 13.03 -8.45
N THR A 26 5.85 13.98 -7.64
CA THR A 26 5.26 13.71 -6.32
C THR A 26 3.73 13.78 -6.28
N SER A 27 3.05 14.00 -7.41
CA SER A 27 1.57 14.08 -7.49
C SER A 27 0.85 12.92 -6.81
N PHE A 28 1.34 11.67 -6.98
CA PHE A 28 0.74 10.51 -6.30
C PHE A 28 0.93 10.52 -4.78
N PHE A 29 2.03 11.09 -4.26
CA PHE A 29 2.20 11.23 -2.82
C PHE A 29 1.15 12.17 -2.24
N ARG A 30 0.90 13.32 -2.89
CA ARG A 30 -0.11 14.30 -2.44
C ARG A 30 -1.50 13.70 -2.37
N LEU A 31 -1.94 13.04 -3.45
CA LEU A 31 -3.26 12.45 -3.54
C LEU A 31 -3.46 11.28 -2.56
N ASN A 32 -2.45 10.43 -2.40
CA ASN A 32 -2.58 9.24 -1.59
C ASN A 32 -2.42 9.54 -0.10
N ALA A 33 -1.53 10.47 0.28
CA ALA A 33 -1.33 10.84 1.69
C ALA A 33 -2.61 11.40 2.33
N GLN A 34 -3.41 12.18 1.58
CA GLN A 34 -4.69 12.71 2.09
C GLN A 34 -5.67 11.64 2.58
N LYS A 35 -5.50 10.38 2.14
CA LYS A 35 -6.36 9.25 2.49
C LYS A 35 -5.80 8.41 3.65
N ILE A 36 -4.58 8.68 4.09
CA ILE A 36 -3.92 7.96 5.20
C ILE A 36 -4.26 8.68 6.51
N ASN A 37 -5.21 8.14 7.25
CA ASN A 37 -5.63 8.71 8.54
C ASN A 37 -4.75 8.25 9.70
N THR A 38 -4.21 7.04 9.62
CA THR A 38 -3.37 6.41 10.63
C THR A 38 -2.30 5.56 9.96
N PHE A 39 -1.19 5.31 10.66
CA PHE A 39 -0.13 4.40 10.20
C PHE A 39 -0.54 2.95 10.45
N GLU A 40 -0.74 2.20 9.37
CA GLU A 40 -1.23 0.83 9.38
C GLU A 40 -0.43 -0.05 8.41
N ARG A 41 -0.69 -1.36 8.46
CA ARG A 41 0.01 -2.35 7.64
C ARG A 41 -0.10 -2.07 6.15
N TYR A 42 -1.27 -1.63 5.70
CA TYR A 42 -1.60 -1.46 4.28
C TYR A 42 -1.56 0.01 3.83
N ASN A 43 -1.62 0.93 4.79
CA ASN A 43 -1.70 2.37 4.57
C ASN A 43 -0.69 3.07 5.48
N TYR A 44 0.42 3.52 4.92
CA TYR A 44 1.52 4.07 5.70
C TYR A 44 2.32 5.09 4.91
N CYS A 45 3.00 5.97 5.63
CA CYS A 45 4.00 6.85 5.07
C CYS A 45 5.13 7.07 6.07
N PHE A 46 6.36 7.12 5.57
CA PHE A 46 7.55 7.40 6.36
C PHE A 46 8.63 8.07 5.48
N LYS A 47 9.62 8.65 6.14
CA LYS A 47 10.78 9.29 5.51
C LYS A 47 12.05 8.73 6.12
N LEU A 48 12.97 8.32 5.26
CA LEU A 48 14.38 8.09 5.62
C LEU A 48 15.17 9.30 5.18
N TYR A 49 16.04 9.84 6.03
CA TYR A 49 16.76 11.07 5.74
C TYR A 49 17.98 11.25 6.62
N ASP A 50 18.89 12.12 6.20
CA ASP A 50 19.95 12.70 7.01
C ASP A 50 20.05 14.20 6.68
N GLU A 51 21.21 14.82 6.92
CA GLU A 51 21.42 16.25 6.66
C GLU A 51 21.44 16.62 5.18
N GLU A 52 21.74 15.68 4.28
CA GLU A 52 21.99 15.95 2.86
C GLU A 52 20.91 15.39 1.93
N SER A 53 20.24 14.31 2.32
CA SER A 53 19.32 13.60 1.41
C SER A 53 18.17 12.91 2.12
N TYR A 54 17.21 12.44 1.32
CA TYR A 54 15.99 11.78 1.79
C TYR A 54 15.50 10.68 0.84
N LEU A 55 14.64 9.81 1.37
CA LEU A 55 13.76 8.92 0.63
C LEU A 55 12.36 9.00 1.25
N LEU A 56 11.40 9.47 0.46
CA LEU A 56 9.98 9.46 0.79
C LEU A 56 9.38 8.10 0.41
N VAL A 57 8.61 7.54 1.35
CA VAL A 57 7.94 6.25 1.18
C VAL A 57 6.47 6.39 1.55
N LEU A 58 5.58 5.97 0.66
CA LEU A 58 4.15 6.02 0.90
C LEU A 58 3.44 4.83 0.27
N LYS A 59 2.54 4.20 1.02
CA LYS A 59 1.63 3.16 0.53
C LYS A 59 0.22 3.49 0.96
N MET A 60 -0.72 3.34 0.02
CA MET A 60 -2.16 3.44 0.27
C MET A 60 -2.85 2.38 -0.57
N GLU A 61 -3.64 1.48 0.01
CA GLU A 61 -4.45 0.54 -0.78
C GLU A 61 -5.50 1.28 -1.63
N PRO A 62 -5.76 0.84 -2.89
CA PRO A 62 -5.19 -0.33 -3.58
C PRO A 62 -3.92 -0.05 -4.39
N TYR A 63 -3.27 1.10 -4.19
CA TYR A 63 -2.15 1.56 -5.01
C TYR A 63 -0.82 0.95 -4.56
N ASN A 64 0.13 0.89 -5.50
CA ASN A 64 1.51 0.45 -5.25
C ASN A 64 2.23 1.32 -4.21
N LEU A 65 3.30 0.77 -3.64
CA LEU A 65 4.26 1.50 -2.82
C LEU A 65 4.95 2.58 -3.69
N LEU A 66 4.95 3.81 -3.23
CA LEU A 66 5.64 4.93 -3.86
C LEU A 66 7.01 5.14 -3.19
N LEU A 67 8.05 5.27 -4.01
CA LEU A 67 9.39 5.64 -3.56
C LEU A 67 9.86 6.87 -4.34
N PHE A 68 10.39 7.87 -3.64
CA PHE A 68 10.94 9.08 -4.25
C PHE A 68 12.08 9.68 -3.43
N GLY A 69 13.22 9.94 -4.05
CA GLY A 69 14.43 10.43 -3.39
C GLY A 69 15.65 9.56 -3.73
N ASP A 70 16.47 9.29 -2.73
CA ASP A 70 17.83 8.76 -2.88
C ASP A 70 17.95 7.26 -2.65
N GLU A 71 18.74 6.60 -3.50
CA GLU A 71 18.96 5.15 -3.48
C GLU A 71 19.74 4.65 -2.27
N ARG A 72 20.49 5.52 -1.58
CA ARG A 72 21.31 5.11 -0.43
C ARG A 72 20.49 4.62 0.77
N PHE A 73 19.20 4.92 0.82
CA PHE A 73 18.29 4.52 1.91
C PHE A 73 17.47 3.26 1.58
N LEU A 74 17.70 2.61 0.43
CA LEU A 74 16.85 1.51 -0.03
C LEU A 74 16.96 0.25 0.84
N LYS A 75 18.12 0.01 1.45
CA LYS A 75 18.29 -1.08 2.41
C LYS A 75 17.44 -0.81 3.65
N GLU A 76 17.57 0.36 4.25
CA GLU A 76 16.81 0.79 5.43
C GLU A 76 15.31 0.81 5.14
N CYS A 77 14.90 1.22 3.94
CA CYS A 77 13.51 1.16 3.49
C CYS A 77 12.96 -0.26 3.51
N SER A 78 13.70 -1.21 2.93
CA SER A 78 13.36 -2.64 2.98
C SER A 78 13.31 -3.15 4.43
N ASP A 79 14.27 -2.74 5.26
CA ASP A 79 14.37 -3.15 6.65
C ASP A 79 13.12 -2.69 7.43
N VAL A 80 12.71 -1.42 7.29
CA VAL A 80 11.48 -0.87 7.90
C VAL A 80 10.25 -1.62 7.45
N ILE A 81 10.07 -1.84 6.14
CA ILE A 81 8.91 -2.57 5.61
C ILE A 81 8.85 -3.99 6.17
N CYS A 82 9.98 -4.67 6.27
CA CYS A 82 10.03 -6.02 6.80
C CYS A 82 9.77 -6.08 8.31
N ASP A 83 10.39 -5.18 9.08
CA ASP A 83 10.36 -5.20 10.54
C ASP A 83 9.02 -4.73 11.11
N TYR A 84 8.39 -3.75 10.46
CA TYR A 84 7.03 -3.31 10.79
C TYR A 84 5.94 -4.17 10.15
N ASN A 85 6.34 -5.19 9.37
CA ASN A 85 5.46 -6.09 8.64
C ASN A 85 4.48 -5.35 7.70
N LEU A 86 4.98 -4.29 7.05
CA LEU A 86 4.21 -3.46 6.14
C LEU A 86 3.94 -4.20 4.83
N HIS A 87 2.74 -4.04 4.31
CA HIS A 87 2.28 -4.71 3.10
C HIS A 87 2.50 -3.85 1.85
N PHE A 88 2.86 -4.49 0.75
CA PHE A 88 2.75 -3.94 -0.59
C PHE A 88 2.70 -5.07 -1.61
N THR A 89 2.11 -4.80 -2.77
CA THR A 89 2.00 -5.75 -3.90
C THR A 89 2.82 -5.34 -5.12
N GLY A 90 3.39 -4.14 -5.09
CA GLY A 90 4.21 -3.59 -6.14
C GLY A 90 4.77 -2.22 -5.76
N VAL A 91 5.69 -1.73 -6.56
CA VAL A 91 6.38 -0.45 -6.38
C VAL A 91 6.20 0.39 -7.63
N LEU A 92 5.89 1.67 -7.44
CA LEU A 92 5.87 2.70 -8.47
C LEU A 92 6.95 3.75 -8.17
N ALA A 93 8.05 3.72 -8.90
CA ALA A 93 9.20 4.62 -8.71
C ALA A 93 10.07 4.70 -9.98
N SER A 94 11.20 5.42 -9.91
CA SER A 94 12.24 5.39 -10.94
C SER A 94 12.94 4.03 -10.98
N LEU A 95 13.57 3.68 -12.11
CA LEU A 95 14.17 2.36 -12.31
C LEU A 95 15.24 2.02 -11.26
N ASN A 96 16.14 2.96 -10.97
CA ASN A 96 17.22 2.77 -9.99
C ASN A 96 16.67 2.48 -8.59
N LEU A 97 15.63 3.21 -8.16
CA LEU A 97 14.99 2.97 -6.87
C LEU A 97 14.33 1.58 -6.82
N ILE A 98 13.68 1.16 -7.91
CA ILE A 98 13.05 -0.16 -7.99
C ILE A 98 14.08 -1.28 -7.91
N GLU A 99 15.11 -1.24 -8.75
CA GLU A 99 16.13 -2.29 -8.81
C GLU A 99 16.89 -2.38 -7.48
N GLY A 100 17.27 -1.23 -6.91
CA GLY A 100 17.93 -1.17 -5.61
C GLY A 100 17.02 -1.67 -4.48
N PHE A 101 15.75 -1.25 -4.44
CA PHE A 101 14.80 -1.67 -3.43
C PHE A 101 14.59 -3.18 -3.46
N TYR A 102 14.25 -3.73 -4.64
CA TYR A 102 13.97 -5.16 -4.77
C TYR A 102 15.20 -6.03 -4.55
N LYS A 103 16.41 -5.55 -4.89
CA LYS A 103 17.65 -6.24 -4.52
C LYS A 103 17.74 -6.45 -3.01
N HIS A 104 17.44 -5.43 -2.21
CA HIS A 104 17.45 -5.57 -0.75
C HIS A 104 16.24 -6.36 -0.23
N HIS A 105 15.06 -6.13 -0.79
CA HIS A 105 13.83 -6.74 -0.32
C HIS A 105 13.76 -8.24 -0.60
N VAL A 106 14.07 -8.68 -1.83
CA VAL A 106 14.08 -10.10 -2.19
C VAL A 106 15.14 -10.85 -1.39
N ASN A 107 16.32 -10.27 -1.16
CA ASN A 107 17.35 -10.90 -0.33
C ASN A 107 16.88 -11.09 1.13
N ARG A 108 16.05 -10.18 1.66
CA ARG A 108 15.58 -10.23 3.05
C ARG A 108 14.31 -11.06 3.24
N ARG A 109 13.34 -10.95 2.32
CA ARG A 109 11.99 -11.56 2.42
C ARG A 109 11.78 -12.75 1.48
N GLY A 110 12.70 -13.00 0.55
CA GLY A 110 12.49 -13.91 -0.58
C GLY A 110 11.47 -13.37 -1.58
N GLY A 111 10.95 -14.26 -2.42
CA GLY A 111 9.99 -13.93 -3.47
C GLY A 111 10.65 -13.43 -4.76
N GLU A 112 9.84 -12.85 -5.63
CA GLU A 112 10.29 -12.33 -6.92
C GLU A 112 9.50 -11.08 -7.32
N TYR A 113 10.08 -10.28 -8.21
CA TYR A 113 9.44 -9.11 -8.78
C TYR A 113 9.34 -9.22 -10.30
N PHE A 114 8.34 -8.56 -10.88
CA PHE A 114 8.08 -8.61 -12.32
C PHE A 114 7.54 -7.26 -12.82
N PHE A 115 7.99 -6.83 -13.99
CA PHE A 115 7.53 -5.58 -14.59
C PHE A 115 6.08 -5.72 -15.06
N ARG A 116 5.20 -4.81 -14.62
CA ARG A 116 3.81 -4.71 -15.08
C ARG A 116 3.68 -3.68 -16.18
N HIS A 117 4.14 -2.44 -15.91
CA HIS A 117 4.07 -1.34 -16.87
C HIS A 117 5.33 -0.48 -16.84
N LYS A 118 5.77 -0.03 -18.03
CA LYS A 118 6.85 0.94 -18.19
C LYS A 118 6.24 2.24 -18.69
N MET A 119 6.17 3.24 -17.83
CA MET A 119 5.53 4.50 -18.14
C MET A 119 6.56 5.62 -18.20
N ASP A 120 6.48 6.45 -19.24
CA ASP A 120 7.17 7.72 -19.24
C ASP A 120 6.19 8.83 -18.81
N LEU A 121 6.70 9.78 -18.05
CA LEU A 121 5.99 11.02 -17.76
C LEU A 121 6.30 12.03 -18.87
N MET A 122 5.29 12.73 -19.37
CA MET A 122 5.49 13.88 -20.25
C MET A 122 4.73 15.10 -19.72
N TYR A 123 5.28 16.29 -19.93
CA TYR A 123 4.69 17.56 -19.50
C TYR A 123 4.79 18.62 -20.61
N LEU A 124 3.92 19.64 -20.54
CA LEU A 124 3.79 20.66 -21.57
C LEU A 124 3.87 22.07 -20.97
N GLU A 125 4.89 22.84 -21.36
CA GLU A 125 5.02 24.25 -20.96
C GLU A 125 4.39 25.19 -22.01
N GLU A 126 4.53 24.83 -23.28
CA GLU A 126 4.04 25.63 -24.41
C GLU A 126 3.44 24.70 -25.47
N LEU A 127 2.21 25.02 -25.89
CA LEU A 127 1.52 24.28 -26.94
C LEU A 127 1.98 24.73 -28.33
N LEU A 128 2.59 23.82 -29.09
CA LEU A 128 3.13 24.11 -30.43
C LEU A 128 2.07 24.07 -31.53
N ILE A 129 1.01 23.27 -31.34
CA ILE A 129 -0.06 23.07 -32.34
C ILE A 129 -1.41 23.29 -31.68
N LYS A 130 -2.12 24.32 -32.13
CA LYS A 130 -3.46 24.67 -31.62
C LYS A 130 -4.53 23.74 -32.19
N PRO A 131 -5.60 23.45 -31.41
CA PRO A 131 -6.76 22.74 -31.93
C PRO A 131 -7.44 23.56 -33.04
N THR A 132 -8.01 22.86 -34.01
CA THR A 132 -8.83 23.42 -35.10
C THR A 132 -10.25 22.87 -35.09
N LEU A 133 -10.47 21.71 -34.47
CA LEU A 133 -11.79 21.13 -34.27
C LEU A 133 -12.35 21.50 -32.90
N ASN A 134 -13.67 21.61 -32.83
CA ASN A 134 -14.35 21.90 -31.58
C ASN A 134 -14.45 20.64 -30.71
N VAL A 135 -13.92 20.74 -29.50
CA VAL A 135 -14.03 19.71 -28.46
C VAL A 135 -14.99 20.25 -27.41
N THR A 136 -15.89 19.41 -26.90
CA THR A 136 -16.92 19.83 -25.95
C THR A 136 -16.90 18.95 -24.70
N LYS A 137 -17.50 19.45 -23.62
CA LYS A 137 -17.89 18.60 -22.49
C LYS A 137 -19.03 17.65 -22.91
N PRO A 138 -19.07 16.42 -22.41
CA PRO A 138 -20.20 15.52 -22.62
C PRO A 138 -21.42 15.96 -21.79
N THR A 139 -22.61 15.54 -22.21
CA THR A 139 -23.86 15.65 -21.46
C THR A 139 -24.33 14.27 -20.99
N GLU A 140 -25.42 14.21 -20.21
CA GLU A 140 -26.01 12.94 -19.78
C GLU A 140 -26.42 12.04 -20.96
N ASP A 141 -26.78 12.64 -22.10
CA ASP A 141 -27.14 11.93 -23.33
C ASP A 141 -25.94 11.16 -23.93
N ASP A 142 -24.71 11.52 -23.59
CA ASP A 142 -23.49 10.89 -24.10
C ASP A 142 -23.03 9.68 -23.29
N ILE A 143 -23.67 9.40 -22.14
CA ILE A 143 -23.18 8.41 -21.17
C ILE A 143 -23.06 7.02 -21.79
N ASP A 144 -24.05 6.57 -22.56
CA ASP A 144 -24.05 5.21 -23.11
C ASP A 144 -22.98 5.03 -24.21
N ASP A 145 -22.75 6.06 -25.02
CA ASP A 145 -21.66 6.08 -26.02
C ASP A 145 -20.28 6.10 -25.33
N LEU A 146 -20.14 6.89 -24.26
CA LEU A 146 -18.92 6.95 -23.46
C LEU A 146 -18.62 5.62 -22.75
N VAL A 147 -19.63 4.94 -22.19
CA VAL A 147 -19.48 3.59 -21.63
C VAL A 147 -18.92 2.66 -22.68
N THR A 148 -19.47 2.68 -23.90
CA THR A 148 -18.96 1.87 -25.02
C THR A 148 -17.48 2.19 -25.32
N PHE A 149 -17.13 3.47 -25.42
CA PHE A 149 -15.74 3.89 -25.66
C PHE A 149 -14.79 3.44 -24.56
N ILE A 150 -15.17 3.58 -23.29
CA ILE A 150 -14.36 3.20 -22.14
C ILE A 150 -14.22 1.67 -22.06
N SER A 151 -15.28 0.92 -22.35
CA SER A 151 -15.23 -0.55 -22.44
C SER A 151 -14.26 -1.02 -23.53
N ILE A 152 -14.28 -0.39 -24.71
CA ILE A 152 -13.33 -0.70 -25.79
C ILE A 152 -11.90 -0.32 -25.37
N PHE A 153 -11.71 0.86 -24.74
CA PHE A 153 -10.40 1.28 -24.24
C PHE A 153 -9.81 0.27 -23.26
N HIS A 154 -10.56 -0.16 -22.24
CA HIS A 154 -10.07 -1.14 -21.25
C HIS A 154 -9.68 -2.46 -21.90
N LYS A 155 -10.44 -2.92 -22.90
CA LYS A 155 -10.14 -4.14 -23.63
C LYS A 155 -8.93 -3.99 -24.55
N GLU A 156 -8.82 -2.88 -25.28
CA GLU A 156 -7.74 -2.67 -26.25
C GLU A 156 -6.41 -2.28 -25.62
N ALA A 157 -6.43 -1.45 -24.59
CA ALA A 157 -5.23 -0.84 -24.02
C ALA A 157 -4.73 -1.55 -22.76
N LEU A 158 -5.63 -2.19 -21.99
CA LEU A 158 -5.30 -2.78 -20.69
C LEU A 158 -5.57 -4.29 -20.63
N ASP A 159 -6.03 -4.91 -21.72
CA ASP A 159 -6.48 -6.32 -21.77
C ASP A 159 -7.41 -6.69 -20.59
N SER A 160 -8.29 -5.75 -20.24
CA SER A 160 -9.20 -5.86 -19.09
C SER A 160 -10.64 -5.64 -19.52
N SER A 161 -11.59 -6.11 -18.73
CA SER A 161 -13.01 -5.92 -18.99
C SER A 161 -13.77 -5.71 -17.69
N PHE A 162 -14.58 -4.66 -17.66
CA PHE A 162 -15.42 -4.32 -16.52
C PHE A 162 -16.89 -4.37 -16.96
N PRO A 163 -17.82 -4.75 -16.07
CA PRO A 163 -19.24 -4.66 -16.38
C PRO A 163 -19.65 -3.21 -16.67
N ASP A 164 -20.49 -3.01 -17.69
CA ASP A 164 -20.93 -1.67 -18.11
C ASP A 164 -21.54 -0.84 -16.97
N HIS A 165 -22.27 -1.47 -16.04
CA HIS A 165 -22.86 -0.79 -14.89
C HIS A 165 -21.79 -0.20 -13.93
N VAL A 166 -20.62 -0.82 -13.82
CA VAL A 166 -19.49 -0.33 -13.01
C VAL A 166 -18.86 0.89 -13.67
N ILE A 167 -18.66 0.83 -14.99
CA ILE A 167 -18.14 1.95 -15.79
C ILE A 167 -19.12 3.13 -15.73
N LYS A 168 -20.41 2.88 -15.95
CA LYS A 168 -21.46 3.90 -15.95
C LYS A 168 -21.55 4.63 -14.62
N LYS A 169 -21.48 3.91 -13.50
CA LYS A 169 -21.45 4.52 -12.15
C LYS A 169 -20.29 5.51 -12.00
N THR A 170 -19.08 5.07 -12.36
CA THR A 170 -17.87 5.91 -12.28
C THR A 170 -17.95 7.11 -13.21
N LEU A 171 -18.47 6.91 -14.42
CA LEU A 171 -18.59 7.96 -15.43
C LEU A 171 -19.55 9.08 -15.00
N ILE A 172 -20.67 8.74 -14.36
CA ILE A 172 -21.63 9.74 -13.86
C ILE A 172 -20.96 10.68 -12.85
N GLU A 173 -20.14 10.14 -11.95
CA GLU A 173 -19.44 10.93 -10.93
C GLU A 173 -18.33 11.81 -11.52
N GLU A 174 -17.78 11.43 -12.67
CA GLU A 174 -16.63 12.09 -13.29
C GLU A 174 -16.95 12.80 -14.62
N LEU A 175 -18.23 12.91 -15.02
CA LEU A 175 -18.63 13.32 -16.38
C LEU A 175 -18.02 14.66 -16.80
N ASP A 176 -18.00 15.64 -15.88
CA ASP A 176 -17.44 16.98 -16.11
C ASP A 176 -15.93 16.98 -16.36
N SER A 177 -15.22 15.90 -16.00
CA SER A 177 -13.79 15.76 -16.28
C SER A 177 -13.50 15.35 -17.72
N TYR A 178 -14.48 14.80 -18.44
CA TYR A 178 -14.31 14.31 -19.79
C TYR A 178 -14.44 15.42 -20.85
N TYR A 179 -13.79 15.17 -21.98
CA TYR A 179 -13.83 15.97 -23.19
C TYR A 179 -14.04 15.03 -24.37
N ILE A 180 -14.93 15.41 -25.27
CA ILE A 180 -15.29 14.61 -26.44
C ILE A 180 -15.13 15.43 -27.72
N LEU A 181 -14.57 14.78 -28.74
CA LEU A 181 -14.56 15.29 -30.10
C LEU A 181 -15.63 14.57 -30.91
N ARG A 182 -16.49 15.35 -31.58
CA ARG A 182 -17.48 14.82 -32.51
C ARG A 182 -17.13 15.13 -33.95
N VAL A 183 -17.41 14.18 -34.84
CA VAL A 183 -17.42 14.36 -36.29
C VAL A 183 -18.68 13.73 -36.83
N ASP A 184 -19.43 14.47 -37.64
CA ASP A 184 -20.73 14.04 -38.20
C ASP A 184 -21.73 13.57 -37.11
N GLY A 185 -21.72 14.24 -35.96
CA GLY A 185 -22.60 13.94 -34.82
C GLY A 185 -22.16 12.77 -33.94
N GLN A 186 -21.13 12.02 -34.32
CA GLN A 186 -20.64 10.86 -33.56
C GLN A 186 -19.40 11.21 -32.74
N ILE A 187 -19.30 10.68 -31.52
CA ILE A 187 -18.05 10.75 -30.74
C ILE A 187 -16.98 9.95 -31.48
N VAL A 188 -15.83 10.58 -31.73
CA VAL A 188 -14.71 9.94 -32.45
C VAL A 188 -13.43 9.83 -31.62
N SER A 189 -13.30 10.65 -30.58
CA SER A 189 -12.17 10.61 -29.65
C SER A 189 -12.55 11.23 -28.33
N ILE A 190 -11.96 10.71 -27.25
CA ILE A 190 -12.19 11.16 -25.88
C ILE A 190 -10.86 11.38 -25.15
N ALA A 191 -10.90 12.21 -24.12
CA ALA A 191 -9.90 12.26 -23.06
C ALA A 191 -10.56 12.84 -21.80
N LYS A 192 -9.90 12.74 -20.66
CA LYS A 192 -10.33 13.42 -19.43
C LYS A 192 -9.19 14.15 -18.77
N ILE A 193 -9.52 15.22 -18.05
CA ILE A 193 -8.62 15.77 -17.04
C ILE A 193 -8.74 14.94 -15.76
N ALA A 194 -7.65 14.80 -15.04
CA ALA A 194 -7.62 14.17 -13.73
C ALA A 194 -6.52 14.82 -12.88
N ARG A 195 -6.55 14.60 -11.56
CA ARG A 195 -5.46 15.02 -10.66
C ARG A 195 -5.12 16.52 -10.82
N LYS A 196 -6.17 17.36 -10.81
CA LYS A 196 -6.01 18.82 -10.86
C LYS A 196 -5.48 19.29 -9.51
N GLU A 197 -4.34 19.96 -9.53
CA GLU A 197 -3.71 20.63 -8.39
C GLU A 197 -3.48 22.11 -8.74
N ASP A 198 -2.95 22.90 -7.80
CA ASP A 198 -2.81 24.36 -7.93
C ASP A 198 -2.03 24.82 -9.18
N LYS A 199 -1.08 24.01 -9.67
CA LYS A 199 -0.18 24.37 -10.79
C LYS A 199 -0.12 23.34 -11.91
N ILE A 200 -0.72 22.17 -11.72
CA ILE A 200 -0.60 21.03 -12.65
C ILE A 200 -1.94 20.35 -12.83
N CYS A 201 -2.15 19.75 -14.00
CA CYS A 201 -3.32 18.91 -14.23
C CYS A 201 -2.98 17.80 -15.22
N SER A 202 -3.40 16.57 -14.93
CA SER A 202 -3.12 15.44 -15.80
C SER A 202 -4.16 15.29 -16.89
N ILE A 203 -3.72 14.99 -18.11
CA ILE A 203 -4.57 14.49 -19.20
C ILE A 203 -4.47 12.96 -19.17
N SER A 204 -5.62 12.29 -19.14
CA SER A 204 -5.73 10.83 -19.01
C SER A 204 -6.87 10.27 -19.87
N ASN A 205 -6.97 8.94 -19.95
CA ASN A 205 -7.97 8.22 -20.74
C ASN A 205 -8.09 8.74 -22.18
N VAL A 206 -6.96 9.12 -22.79
CA VAL A 206 -6.92 9.57 -24.18
C VAL A 206 -7.17 8.36 -25.08
N PHE A 207 -8.30 8.35 -25.78
CA PHE A 207 -8.68 7.21 -26.59
C PHE A 207 -9.35 7.62 -27.90
N THR A 208 -8.84 7.03 -28.99
CA THR A 208 -9.43 7.06 -30.32
C THR A 208 -9.58 5.61 -30.80
N PRO A 209 -10.81 5.10 -31.04
CA PRO A 209 -11.04 3.75 -31.53
C PRO A 209 -10.28 3.46 -32.82
N LYS A 210 -9.87 2.20 -33.05
CA LYS A 210 -9.05 1.81 -34.21
C LYS A 210 -9.59 2.32 -35.55
N TYR A 211 -10.90 2.26 -35.76
CA TYR A 211 -11.58 2.70 -36.98
C TYR A 211 -11.63 4.24 -37.17
N HIS A 212 -11.23 5.01 -36.15
CA HIS A 212 -11.11 6.47 -36.19
C HIS A 212 -9.65 6.97 -36.12
N ARG A 213 -8.66 6.08 -36.02
CA ARG A 213 -7.22 6.47 -35.97
C ARG A 213 -6.73 7.05 -37.30
N ASN A 214 -5.56 7.68 -37.26
CA ASN A 214 -4.89 8.33 -38.41
C ASN A 214 -5.62 9.56 -38.99
N LYS A 215 -6.63 10.09 -38.31
CA LYS A 215 -7.35 11.32 -38.70
C LYS A 215 -6.98 12.57 -37.87
N GLY A 216 -5.99 12.45 -36.98
CA GLY A 216 -5.57 13.54 -36.10
C GLY A 216 -6.49 13.80 -34.89
N TYR A 217 -7.54 13.01 -34.69
CA TYR A 217 -8.54 13.25 -33.63
C TYR A 217 -7.97 13.26 -32.20
N CYS A 218 -7.09 12.32 -31.86
CA CYS A 218 -6.36 12.33 -30.58
C CYS A 218 -5.60 13.66 -30.37
N GLN A 219 -4.88 14.10 -31.41
CA GLN A 219 -4.12 15.34 -31.37
C GLN A 219 -5.02 16.56 -31.07
N GLN A 220 -6.22 16.60 -31.66
CA GLN A 220 -7.18 17.68 -31.48
C GLN A 220 -7.77 17.72 -30.06
N VAL A 221 -8.15 16.57 -29.51
CA VAL A 221 -8.66 16.51 -28.13
C VAL A 221 -7.59 16.93 -27.13
N VAL A 222 -6.37 16.41 -27.28
CA VAL A 222 -5.28 16.69 -26.34
C VAL A 222 -4.81 18.14 -26.44
N SER A 223 -4.68 18.70 -27.65
CA SER A 223 -4.29 20.10 -27.82
C SER A 223 -5.34 21.08 -27.31
N TYR A 224 -6.64 20.75 -27.44
CA TYR A 224 -7.71 21.54 -26.85
C TYR A 224 -7.63 21.59 -25.33
N ILE A 225 -7.56 20.43 -24.68
CA ILE A 225 -7.45 20.36 -23.22
C ILE A 225 -6.18 21.07 -22.74
N ALA A 226 -5.05 20.83 -23.41
CA ALA A 226 -3.79 21.47 -23.09
C ALA A 226 -3.87 23.01 -23.21
N GLN A 227 -4.53 23.53 -24.25
CA GLN A 227 -4.73 24.97 -24.43
C GLN A 227 -5.56 25.56 -23.29
N GLU A 228 -6.66 24.90 -22.93
CA GLU A 228 -7.55 25.32 -21.84
C GLU A 228 -6.78 25.35 -20.50
N LEU A 229 -6.09 24.27 -20.16
CA LEU A 229 -5.29 24.18 -18.93
C LEU A 229 -4.19 25.25 -18.86
N LEU A 230 -3.42 25.45 -19.94
CA LEU A 230 -2.38 26.49 -19.98
C LEU A 230 -2.98 27.89 -19.83
N SER A 231 -4.19 28.14 -20.34
CA SER A 231 -4.89 29.42 -20.17
C SER A 231 -5.35 29.67 -18.73
N GLU A 232 -5.57 28.59 -17.97
CA GLU A 232 -5.84 28.62 -16.52
C GLU A 232 -4.55 28.73 -15.68
N GLY A 233 -3.36 28.74 -16.30
CA GLY A 233 -2.08 28.74 -15.58
C GLY A 233 -1.66 27.36 -15.05
N LEU A 234 -2.27 26.29 -15.55
CA LEU A 234 -1.98 24.92 -15.16
C LEU A 234 -1.09 24.25 -16.20
N MET A 235 0.00 23.63 -15.75
CA MET A 235 0.88 22.85 -16.61
C MET A 235 0.27 21.45 -16.88
N PRO A 236 -0.06 21.12 -18.14
CA PRO A 236 -0.57 19.79 -18.48
C PRO A 236 0.54 18.75 -18.39
N TYR A 237 0.19 17.57 -17.89
CA TYR A 237 1.07 16.41 -17.95
C TYR A 237 0.29 15.13 -18.26
N LEU A 238 0.97 14.10 -18.71
CA LEU A 238 0.37 12.81 -19.00
C LEU A 238 1.38 11.68 -18.75
N TYR A 239 0.85 10.49 -18.48
CA TYR A 239 1.64 9.29 -18.45
C TYR A 239 1.45 8.54 -19.76
N VAL A 240 2.54 8.13 -20.40
CA VAL A 240 2.53 7.34 -21.63
C VAL A 240 3.12 5.97 -21.41
N ASP A 241 2.63 5.01 -22.19
CA ASP A 241 3.32 3.75 -22.37
C ASP A 241 4.63 3.99 -23.15
N LYS A 242 5.76 3.61 -22.53
CA LYS A 242 7.09 3.73 -23.11
C LYS A 242 7.24 2.92 -24.39
N GLU A 243 6.49 1.83 -24.52
CA GLU A 243 6.55 0.91 -25.66
C GLU A 243 5.59 1.32 -26.80
N ASN A 244 4.84 2.42 -26.65
CA ASN A 244 3.91 2.93 -27.66
C ASN A 244 4.46 4.17 -28.41
N PRO A 245 5.28 4.00 -29.47
CA PRO A 245 5.89 5.12 -30.18
C PRO A 245 4.86 6.00 -30.91
N ILE A 246 3.68 5.47 -31.23
CA ILE A 246 2.65 6.17 -32.01
C ILE A 246 2.04 7.30 -31.18
N SER A 247 1.59 7.01 -29.95
CA SER A 247 1.04 8.04 -29.05
C SER A 247 2.12 9.06 -28.67
N ASN A 248 3.33 8.59 -28.39
CA ASN A 248 4.41 9.42 -27.90
C ASN A 248 4.86 10.45 -28.94
N HIS A 249 4.83 10.07 -30.22
CA HIS A 249 5.06 10.99 -31.34
C HIS A 249 3.98 12.07 -31.45
N VAL A 250 2.71 11.74 -31.18
CA VAL A 250 1.62 12.73 -31.17
C VAL A 250 1.86 13.78 -30.10
N TYR A 251 2.19 13.36 -28.87
CA TYR A 251 2.43 14.30 -27.77
C TYR A 251 3.67 15.15 -28.00
N THR A 252 4.77 14.56 -28.48
CA THR A 252 6.00 15.30 -28.79
C THR A 252 5.75 16.40 -29.83
N LYS A 253 4.93 16.13 -30.86
CA LYS A 253 4.52 17.14 -31.85
C LYS A 253 3.71 18.30 -31.26
N LEU A 254 2.94 18.05 -30.20
CA LEU A 254 2.20 19.09 -29.50
C LEU A 254 3.11 19.96 -28.61
N GLY A 255 4.34 19.53 -28.35
CA GLY A 255 5.31 20.21 -27.49
C GLY A 255 5.58 19.51 -26.16
N PHE A 256 4.97 18.35 -25.91
CA PHE A 256 5.21 17.62 -24.67
C PHE A 256 6.67 17.15 -24.61
N LYS A 257 7.32 17.35 -23.46
CA LYS A 257 8.70 16.94 -23.17
C LYS A 257 8.68 15.77 -22.20
N TYR A 258 9.66 14.87 -22.33
CA TYR A 258 9.86 13.79 -21.38
C TYR A 258 10.35 14.31 -20.03
N GLY A 259 9.69 13.90 -18.95
CA GLY A 259 10.18 14.00 -17.58
C GLY A 259 10.81 12.68 -17.12
N GLU A 260 10.91 12.49 -15.81
CA GLU A 260 11.42 11.24 -15.25
C GLU A 260 10.46 10.06 -15.44
N SER A 261 10.97 8.95 -15.97
CA SER A 261 10.22 7.70 -16.15
C SER A 261 9.78 7.09 -14.81
N LYS A 262 8.59 6.51 -14.79
CA LYS A 262 8.08 5.73 -13.66
C LYS A 262 7.74 4.31 -14.09
N TYR A 263 8.09 3.36 -13.26
CA TYR A 263 7.93 1.94 -13.54
C TYR A 263 6.99 1.33 -12.51
N ASP A 264 5.99 0.57 -12.96
CA ASP A 264 5.15 -0.27 -12.10
C ASP A 264 5.71 -1.68 -12.12
N VAL A 265 6.25 -2.09 -10.97
CA VAL A 265 6.86 -3.41 -10.80
C VAL A 265 6.16 -4.12 -9.66
N GLY A 266 5.52 -5.24 -10.01
CA GLY A 266 4.84 -6.11 -9.06
C GLY A 266 5.80 -6.92 -8.22
N TYR A 267 5.34 -7.31 -7.03
CA TYR A 267 6.03 -8.21 -6.12
C TYR A 267 5.12 -9.39 -5.80
N ARG A 268 5.70 -10.59 -5.83
CA ARG A 268 5.06 -11.81 -5.32
C ARG A 268 5.91 -12.34 -4.18
N ARG A 269 5.31 -12.39 -2.98
CA ARG A 269 5.96 -12.92 -1.78
C ARG A 269 6.34 -14.39 -2.01
N GLY A 270 7.48 -14.79 -1.47
CA GLY A 270 7.86 -16.20 -1.44
C GLY A 270 6.97 -17.00 -0.49
N ASN A 271 7.31 -18.27 -0.25
CA ASN A 271 6.57 -19.15 0.65
C ASN A 271 6.65 -18.78 2.15
N ILE A 272 7.27 -17.64 2.48
CA ILE A 272 7.39 -17.14 3.84
C ILE A 272 6.16 -16.34 4.20
N HIS A 273 5.39 -16.86 5.14
CA HIS A 273 4.18 -16.25 5.68
C HIS A 273 4.44 -15.71 7.08
N THR A 274 3.52 -14.86 7.54
CA THR A 274 3.59 -14.24 8.87
C THR A 274 2.28 -14.44 9.62
N LEU A 275 2.36 -14.64 10.93
CA LEU A 275 1.20 -14.69 11.84
C LEU A 275 1.49 -13.86 13.09
N MET A 276 0.53 -13.03 13.51
CA MET A 276 0.65 -12.15 14.67
C MET A 276 -0.30 -12.57 15.79
N LEU A 277 0.25 -12.77 16.99
CA LEU A 277 -0.46 -13.34 18.14
C LEU A 277 -0.14 -12.55 19.42
N ALA A 278 -1.16 -12.22 20.19
CA ALA A 278 -1.03 -11.64 21.53
C ALA A 278 -1.66 -12.59 22.55
N GLY A 279 -1.00 -12.80 23.70
CA GLY A 279 -1.40 -13.82 24.68
C GLY A 279 -0.74 -13.68 26.05
N GLY A 280 -0.54 -12.44 26.51
CA GLY A 280 0.21 -12.13 27.73
C GLY A 280 1.65 -11.71 27.44
N CYS A 281 2.54 -11.90 28.42
CA CYS A 281 3.96 -11.60 28.27
C CYS A 281 4.53 -12.23 26.99
N PHE A 282 5.04 -11.39 26.08
CA PHE A 282 5.55 -11.85 24.79
C PHE A 282 6.79 -12.76 24.89
N TRP A 283 7.51 -12.77 26.01
CA TRP A 283 8.64 -13.66 26.24
C TRP A 283 8.15 -15.09 26.40
N CYS A 284 7.12 -15.27 27.24
CA CYS A 284 6.45 -16.55 27.44
C CYS A 284 5.74 -17.01 26.17
N MET A 285 5.17 -16.08 25.39
CA MET A 285 4.53 -16.41 24.12
C MET A 285 5.52 -16.79 23.02
N ALA A 286 6.70 -16.16 22.96
CA ALA A 286 7.71 -16.41 21.93
C ALA A 286 8.44 -17.75 22.11
N GLU A 287 8.70 -18.15 23.37
CA GLU A 287 9.53 -19.31 23.72
C GLU A 287 9.18 -20.58 22.94
N PRO A 288 7.90 -21.03 22.86
CA PRO A 288 7.56 -22.28 22.21
C PRO A 288 7.88 -22.30 20.71
N TYR A 289 7.88 -21.14 20.06
CA TYR A 289 8.03 -21.02 18.61
C TYR A 289 9.49 -21.11 18.15
N TYR A 290 10.48 -20.83 19.01
CA TYR A 290 11.90 -20.86 18.63
C TYR A 290 12.39 -22.26 18.24
N SER A 291 11.76 -23.32 18.73
CA SER A 291 12.16 -24.71 18.47
C SER A 291 11.37 -25.38 17.34
N ILE A 292 10.37 -24.70 16.75
CA ILE A 292 9.49 -25.29 15.74
C ILE A 292 10.17 -25.27 14.38
N GLU A 293 10.42 -26.46 13.81
CA GLU A 293 10.90 -26.59 12.44
C GLU A 293 9.94 -25.88 11.46
N GLY A 294 10.50 -25.03 10.60
CA GLY A 294 9.76 -24.21 9.65
C GLY A 294 9.49 -22.78 10.12
N VAL A 295 9.65 -22.47 11.42
CA VAL A 295 9.72 -21.08 11.91
C VAL A 295 11.10 -20.53 11.59
N SER A 296 11.15 -19.40 10.88
CA SER A 296 12.40 -18.72 10.52
C SER A 296 12.74 -17.57 11.45
N LYS A 297 11.73 -16.93 12.06
CA LYS A 297 11.93 -15.76 12.94
C LYS A 297 10.73 -15.58 13.86
N VAL A 298 10.97 -15.15 15.10
CA VAL A 298 9.95 -14.69 16.04
C VAL A 298 10.35 -13.31 16.52
N ILE A 299 9.48 -12.31 16.35
CA ILE A 299 9.73 -10.92 16.71
C ILE A 299 8.76 -10.52 17.81
N SER A 300 9.28 -10.02 18.93
CA SER A 300 8.46 -9.44 20.00
C SER A 300 8.19 -7.97 19.72
N GLY A 301 6.96 -7.51 19.96
CA GLY A 301 6.57 -6.14 19.69
C GLY A 301 5.19 -5.76 20.22
N TYR A 302 4.68 -4.64 19.72
CA TYR A 302 3.44 -4.03 20.16
C TYR A 302 2.52 -3.84 18.95
N ALA A 303 1.26 -4.30 19.06
CA ALA A 303 0.29 -4.24 17.95
C ALA A 303 -1.14 -3.95 18.44
N GLY A 304 -1.98 -3.45 17.54
CA GLY A 304 -3.41 -3.21 17.79
C GLY A 304 -3.79 -1.89 18.48
N GLY A 305 -2.81 -1.06 18.82
CA GLY A 305 -2.99 0.29 19.36
C GLY A 305 -2.92 1.39 18.31
N ILE A 306 -3.06 2.63 18.77
CA ILE A 306 -3.12 3.83 17.92
C ILE A 306 -1.82 4.65 17.92
N GLU A 307 -0.92 4.39 18.87
CA GLU A 307 0.31 5.17 18.99
C GLU A 307 1.37 4.63 18.01
N VAL A 308 1.96 5.53 17.23
CA VAL A 308 3.03 5.14 16.30
C VAL A 308 4.35 5.08 17.05
N ASN A 309 5.04 3.95 16.91
CA ASN A 309 6.35 3.69 17.52
C ASN A 309 6.34 3.80 19.06
N PRO A 310 5.46 3.05 19.75
CA PRO A 310 5.36 3.08 21.20
C PRO A 310 6.61 2.47 21.85
N THR A 311 6.98 2.96 23.03
CA THR A 311 7.99 2.32 23.90
C THR A 311 7.35 1.31 24.83
N TYR A 312 8.16 0.42 25.42
CA TYR A 312 7.68 -0.51 26.45
C TYR A 312 6.89 0.19 27.57
N GLU A 313 7.40 1.33 28.07
CA GLU A 313 6.75 2.07 29.15
C GLU A 313 5.40 2.68 28.72
N ASP A 314 5.28 3.13 27.48
CA ASP A 314 3.99 3.63 26.96
C ASP A 314 2.91 2.54 26.93
N VAL A 315 3.31 1.32 26.52
CA VAL A 315 2.41 0.16 26.43
C VAL A 315 2.06 -0.38 27.81
N LYS A 316 3.05 -0.45 28.70
CA LYS A 316 2.88 -0.89 30.09
C LYS A 316 1.92 0.01 30.86
N ASP A 317 1.93 1.31 30.59
CA ASP A 317 0.99 2.28 31.17
C ASP A 317 -0.42 2.21 30.56
N ILE A 318 -0.67 1.33 29.58
CA ILE A 318 -1.97 1.12 28.92
C ILE A 318 -2.49 2.40 28.24
N LYS A 319 -1.59 3.30 27.82
CA LYS A 319 -1.97 4.58 27.19
C LYS A 319 -2.15 4.47 25.67
N THR A 320 -1.58 3.44 25.07
CA THR A 320 -1.41 3.36 23.61
C THR A 320 -2.46 2.49 22.91
N GLY A 321 -3.17 1.64 23.68
CA GLY A 321 -4.07 0.63 23.14
C GLY A 321 -3.34 -0.56 22.48
N HIS A 322 -2.01 -0.67 22.60
CA HIS A 322 -1.28 -1.84 22.11
C HIS A 322 -1.36 -3.04 23.05
N ARG A 323 -1.18 -4.22 22.47
CA ARG A 323 -0.88 -5.47 23.16
C ARG A 323 0.55 -5.90 22.93
N GLU A 324 1.16 -6.54 23.92
CA GLU A 324 2.34 -7.35 23.70
C GLU A 324 2.00 -8.47 22.72
N THR A 325 2.74 -8.53 21.63
CA THR A 325 2.43 -9.34 20.46
C THR A 325 3.71 -9.96 19.93
N ILE A 326 3.62 -11.21 19.47
CA ILE A 326 4.67 -11.85 18.70
C ILE A 326 4.28 -11.89 17.22
N LEU A 327 5.23 -11.65 16.33
CA LEU A 327 5.13 -11.94 14.91
C LEU A 327 6.01 -13.14 14.59
N ILE A 328 5.39 -14.17 14.01
CA ILE A 328 6.06 -15.40 13.64
C ILE A 328 6.20 -15.41 12.12
N GLU A 329 7.43 -15.51 11.63
CA GLU A 329 7.74 -15.77 10.23
C GLU A 329 8.00 -17.25 10.04
N PHE A 330 7.34 -17.86 9.05
CA PHE A 330 7.45 -19.30 8.81
C PHE A 330 7.31 -19.67 7.34
N ASP A 331 7.94 -20.77 6.95
CA ASP A 331 7.82 -21.36 5.62
C ASP A 331 6.53 -22.18 5.53
N ALA A 332 5.55 -21.66 4.79
CA ALA A 332 4.24 -22.27 4.62
C ALA A 332 4.28 -23.61 3.85
N THR A 333 5.41 -23.95 3.21
CA THR A 333 5.60 -25.29 2.61
C THR A 333 6.01 -26.35 3.63
N LYS A 334 6.52 -25.94 4.81
CA LYS A 334 6.99 -26.84 5.87
C LYS A 334 6.07 -26.84 7.09
N LEU A 335 5.42 -25.72 7.37
CA LEU A 335 4.62 -25.52 8.57
C LEU A 335 3.28 -24.86 8.23
N SER A 336 2.18 -25.46 8.69
CA SER A 336 0.84 -24.91 8.48
C SER A 336 0.49 -23.88 9.56
N THR A 337 -0.29 -22.86 9.18
CA THR A 337 -0.83 -21.86 10.11
C THR A 337 -1.63 -22.52 11.24
N LYS A 338 -2.35 -23.61 10.94
CA LYS A 338 -3.11 -24.38 11.92
C LYS A 338 -2.22 -24.86 13.08
N LYS A 339 -1.04 -25.41 12.78
CA LYS A 339 -0.12 -25.92 13.81
C LYS A 339 0.42 -24.79 14.70
N LEU A 340 0.64 -23.60 14.15
CA LEU A 340 1.02 -22.42 14.95
C LEU A 340 -0.11 -21.97 15.89
N LEU A 341 -1.36 -22.05 15.43
CA LEU A 341 -2.55 -21.74 16.24
C LEU A 341 -2.79 -22.79 17.32
N ASP A 342 -2.53 -24.07 17.06
CA ASP A 342 -2.63 -25.12 18.08
C ASP A 342 -1.66 -24.85 19.25
N VAL A 343 -0.42 -24.45 18.94
CA VAL A 343 0.58 -24.03 19.96
C VAL A 343 0.11 -22.79 20.71
N TYR A 344 -0.49 -21.82 20.01
CA TYR A 344 -1.04 -20.62 20.62
C TYR A 344 -2.13 -20.96 21.63
N PHE A 345 -3.11 -21.77 21.25
CA PHE A 345 -4.23 -22.16 22.10
C PHE A 345 -3.82 -23.00 23.31
N SER A 346 -2.70 -23.72 23.25
CA SER A 346 -2.15 -24.43 24.41
C SER A 346 -1.36 -23.53 25.37
N SER A 347 -0.99 -22.32 24.93
CA SER A 347 -0.10 -21.41 25.67
C SER A 347 -0.84 -20.28 26.41
N ILE A 348 -2.16 -20.23 26.31
CA ILE A 348 -3.02 -19.19 26.88
C ILE A 348 -4.16 -19.79 27.72
N ASP A 349 -4.72 -18.98 28.63
CA ASP A 349 -6.07 -19.18 29.14
C ASP A 349 -7.08 -18.46 28.24
N PRO A 350 -7.87 -19.18 27.41
CA PRO A 350 -8.81 -18.56 26.48
C PRO A 350 -10.03 -17.93 27.19
N PHE A 351 -10.22 -18.15 28.50
CA PHE A 351 -11.37 -17.67 29.25
C PHE A 351 -11.08 -16.39 30.06
N ASP A 352 -9.82 -15.95 30.13
CA ASP A 352 -9.41 -14.75 30.87
C ASP A 352 -9.48 -13.49 29.99
N ASP A 353 -10.35 -12.55 30.37
CA ASP A 353 -10.55 -11.27 29.68
C ASP A 353 -9.77 -10.11 30.30
N SER A 354 -9.04 -10.35 31.39
CA SER A 354 -8.35 -9.34 32.20
C SER A 354 -6.83 -9.28 32.00
N GLY A 355 -6.29 -10.22 31.21
CA GLY A 355 -4.84 -10.42 31.01
C GLY A 355 -4.42 -11.83 31.42
N GLN A 356 -3.30 -12.32 30.91
CA GLN A 356 -2.95 -13.74 30.97
C GLN A 356 -2.10 -14.09 32.19
N TYR A 357 -2.54 -15.10 32.96
CA TYR A 357 -1.84 -15.59 34.14
C TYR A 357 -1.57 -14.48 35.16
N ILE A 358 -0.31 -14.25 35.55
CA ILE A 358 0.10 -13.18 36.46
C ILE A 358 0.14 -11.80 35.78
N ASP A 359 0.17 -11.75 34.45
CA ASP A 359 0.25 -10.52 33.66
C ASP A 359 -1.15 -9.95 33.43
N LYS A 360 -1.55 -8.95 34.25
CA LYS A 360 -2.88 -8.34 34.18
C LYS A 360 -2.84 -6.95 33.53
N GLY A 361 -3.84 -6.67 32.71
CA GLY A 361 -3.93 -5.44 31.92
C GLY A 361 -4.36 -5.71 30.48
N PHE A 362 -4.94 -4.70 29.82
CA PHE A 362 -5.41 -4.81 28.44
C PHE A 362 -4.29 -5.23 27.47
N ASN A 363 -3.07 -4.73 27.70
CA ASN A 363 -1.88 -5.04 26.92
C ASN A 363 -1.48 -6.53 26.97
N TYR A 364 -2.00 -7.29 27.95
CA TYR A 364 -1.78 -8.73 28.11
C TYR A 364 -2.97 -9.59 27.69
N THR A 365 -4.02 -9.00 27.10
CA THR A 365 -5.19 -9.75 26.62
C THR A 365 -4.92 -10.49 25.31
N CYS A 366 -5.68 -11.56 25.05
CA CYS A 366 -5.51 -12.40 23.88
C CYS A 366 -6.03 -11.75 22.60
N ALA A 367 -5.24 -11.83 21.52
CA ALA A 367 -5.67 -11.43 20.18
C ALA A 367 -4.95 -12.20 19.06
N ILE A 368 -5.62 -12.37 17.93
CA ILE A 368 -5.05 -12.84 16.66
C ILE A 368 -5.27 -11.73 15.63
N PHE A 369 -4.20 -11.24 15.02
CA PHE A 369 -4.24 -10.19 14.00
C PHE A 369 -4.13 -10.82 12.62
N THR A 370 -5.22 -10.79 11.83
CA THR A 370 -5.28 -11.49 10.55
C THR A 370 -6.45 -11.03 9.69
N ASP A 371 -6.23 -10.97 8.38
CA ASP A 371 -7.30 -10.87 7.36
C ASP A 371 -7.52 -12.22 6.64
N ASN A 372 -6.84 -13.29 7.07
CA ASN A 372 -6.92 -14.61 6.45
C ASN A 372 -8.15 -15.39 6.94
N GLU A 373 -9.11 -15.62 6.05
CA GLU A 373 -10.37 -16.35 6.31
C GLU A 373 -10.13 -17.72 6.96
N ASN A 374 -9.11 -18.47 6.55
CA ASN A 374 -8.81 -19.79 7.13
C ASN A 374 -8.43 -19.69 8.62
N VAL A 375 -7.78 -18.60 9.04
CA VAL A 375 -7.46 -18.36 10.45
C VAL A 375 -8.72 -17.99 11.23
N MET A 376 -9.60 -17.19 10.63
CA MET A 376 -10.89 -16.81 11.23
C MET A 376 -11.77 -18.03 11.46
N ASP A 377 -11.93 -18.87 10.44
CA ASP A 377 -12.71 -20.11 10.52
C ASP A 377 -12.15 -21.05 11.60
N TYR A 378 -10.82 -21.17 11.67
CA TYR A 378 -10.19 -22.01 12.69
C TYR A 378 -10.44 -21.50 14.11
N LEU A 379 -10.33 -20.17 14.33
CA LEU A 379 -10.66 -19.56 15.62
C LEU A 379 -12.14 -19.74 15.98
N PHE A 380 -13.06 -19.60 15.03
CA PHE A 380 -14.49 -19.81 15.29
C PHE A 380 -14.81 -21.25 15.67
N SER A 381 -14.21 -22.24 14.99
CA SER A 381 -14.32 -23.64 15.37
C SER A 381 -13.80 -23.88 16.78
N TYR A 382 -12.60 -23.37 17.10
CA TYR A 382 -12.00 -23.51 18.43
C TYR A 382 -12.90 -22.89 19.52
N ARG A 383 -13.42 -21.68 19.28
CA ARG A 383 -14.36 -21.00 20.19
C ARG A 383 -15.58 -21.87 20.46
N TYR A 384 -16.24 -22.36 19.42
CA TYR A 384 -17.43 -23.21 19.56
C TYR A 384 -17.15 -24.45 20.43
N ASP A 385 -16.06 -25.15 20.18
CA ASP A 385 -15.70 -26.38 20.90
C ASP A 385 -15.39 -26.10 22.38
N MET A 386 -14.64 -25.03 22.68
CA MET A 386 -14.28 -24.68 24.05
C MET A 386 -15.48 -24.16 24.84
N GLU A 387 -16.29 -23.27 24.26
CA GLU A 387 -17.47 -22.74 24.93
C GLU A 387 -18.48 -23.86 25.24
N LYS A 388 -18.68 -24.79 24.30
CA LYS A 388 -19.55 -25.96 24.51
C LYS A 388 -19.01 -26.90 25.59
N LYS A 389 -17.70 -27.17 25.59
CA LYS A 389 -17.07 -28.12 26.52
C LYS A 389 -17.02 -27.59 27.95
N PHE A 390 -16.73 -26.30 28.12
CA PHE A 390 -16.47 -25.71 29.44
C PHE A 390 -17.58 -24.80 29.95
N ASN A 391 -18.61 -24.51 29.13
CA ASN A 391 -19.70 -23.59 29.46
C ASN A 391 -19.19 -22.21 29.93
N LYS A 392 -18.12 -21.72 29.29
CA LYS A 392 -17.46 -20.43 29.55
C LYS A 392 -17.16 -19.76 28.22
N LYS A 393 -17.34 -18.43 28.14
CA LYS A 393 -17.06 -17.63 26.94
C LYS A 393 -15.55 -17.55 26.64
N VAL A 394 -15.17 -17.64 25.37
CA VAL A 394 -13.78 -17.46 24.93
C VAL A 394 -13.49 -15.99 24.59
N TYR A 395 -12.39 -15.45 25.10
CA TYR A 395 -11.99 -14.03 25.04
C TYR A 395 -10.76 -13.74 24.15
N ILE A 396 -10.59 -14.49 23.06
CA ILE A 396 -9.51 -14.28 22.08
C ILE A 396 -9.95 -13.31 20.98
N SER A 397 -9.55 -12.05 21.04
CA SER A 397 -9.98 -11.06 20.04
C SER A 397 -9.50 -11.42 18.63
N LEU A 398 -10.38 -11.35 17.63
CA LEU A 398 -10.02 -11.42 16.22
C LEU A 398 -9.94 -9.99 15.71
N LEU A 399 -8.74 -9.55 15.37
CA LEU A 399 -8.48 -8.17 14.94
C LEU A 399 -7.97 -8.18 13.49
N PRO A 400 -8.26 -7.11 12.72
CA PRO A 400 -7.66 -6.93 11.41
C PRO A 400 -6.14 -7.02 11.48
N ASP A 401 -5.53 -7.43 10.38
CA ASP A 401 -4.08 -7.49 10.29
C ASP A 401 -3.46 -6.10 10.53
N SER A 402 -2.35 -6.04 11.27
CA SER A 402 -1.84 -4.77 11.84
C SER A 402 -0.32 -4.67 11.72
N VAL A 403 0.20 -3.48 12.03
CA VAL A 403 1.65 -3.26 12.15
C VAL A 403 2.12 -3.85 13.47
N LEU A 404 3.22 -4.58 13.43
CA LEU A 404 4.00 -4.88 14.63
C LEU A 404 5.05 -3.77 14.82
N PHE A 405 4.93 -2.98 15.89
CA PHE A 405 6.02 -2.13 16.33
C PHE A 405 7.02 -2.97 17.11
N LYS A 406 8.21 -3.19 16.54
CA LYS A 406 9.25 -4.02 17.15
C LYS A 406 9.63 -3.47 18.54
N ALA A 407 9.60 -4.33 19.55
CA ALA A 407 10.06 -3.97 20.90
C ALA A 407 11.59 -3.81 20.95
N GLU A 408 12.09 -3.19 22.01
CA GLU A 408 13.49 -2.92 22.24
C GLU A 408 14.36 -4.21 22.16
N GLU A 409 15.63 -4.08 21.77
CA GLU A 409 16.52 -5.23 21.50
C GLU A 409 16.72 -6.18 22.69
N TYR A 410 16.56 -5.67 23.92
CA TYR A 410 16.65 -6.52 25.12
C TYR A 410 15.42 -7.44 25.29
N HIS A 411 14.29 -7.14 24.65
CA HIS A 411 13.12 -8.03 24.62
C HIS A 411 13.23 -9.12 23.56
N GLN A 412 14.04 -8.91 22.51
CA GLN A 412 14.17 -9.87 21.42
C GLN A 412 14.98 -11.09 21.86
N ASP A 413 14.51 -12.28 21.51
CA ASP A 413 15.17 -13.57 21.82
C ASP A 413 15.45 -13.77 23.31
N TYR A 414 14.63 -13.17 24.18
CA TYR A 414 14.86 -13.15 25.62
C TYR A 414 14.99 -14.56 26.21
N ALA A 415 14.10 -15.48 25.83
CA ALA A 415 14.13 -16.87 26.28
C ALA A 415 15.41 -17.62 25.86
N LEU A 416 15.97 -17.28 24.69
CA LEU A 416 17.21 -17.87 24.18
C LEU A 416 18.44 -17.28 24.90
N LYS A 417 18.40 -15.99 25.23
CA LYS A 417 19.49 -15.26 25.90
C LYS A 417 19.55 -15.54 27.40
N ASN A 418 18.40 -15.74 28.05
CA ASN A 418 18.26 -15.85 29.51
C ASN A 418 17.43 -17.10 29.92
N PRO A 419 17.91 -18.31 29.61
CA PRO A 419 17.11 -19.53 29.76
C PRO A 419 16.75 -19.86 31.21
N LYS A 420 17.58 -19.50 32.20
CA LYS A 420 17.31 -19.77 33.62
C LYS A 420 16.22 -18.85 34.16
N GLU A 421 16.34 -17.57 33.86
CA GLU A 421 15.37 -16.53 34.22
C GLU A 421 14.03 -16.81 33.57
N MET A 422 14.03 -17.26 32.31
CA MET A 422 12.83 -17.68 31.61
C MET A 422 12.17 -18.90 32.27
N GLU A 423 12.94 -19.89 32.71
CA GLU A 423 12.39 -21.04 33.44
C GLU A 423 11.72 -20.63 34.75
N GLU A 424 12.35 -19.74 35.52
CA GLU A 424 11.73 -19.20 36.73
C GLU A 424 10.45 -18.42 36.42
N GLU A 425 10.44 -17.63 35.36
CA GLU A 425 9.29 -16.83 34.94
C GLU A 425 8.10 -17.73 34.60
N LEU A 426 8.32 -18.79 33.82
CA LEU A 426 7.27 -19.75 33.46
C LEU A 426 6.67 -20.46 34.69
N ILE A 427 7.51 -20.79 35.68
CA ILE A 427 7.06 -21.38 36.95
C ILE A 427 6.23 -20.36 37.75
N LYS A 428 6.74 -19.14 37.91
CA LYS A 428 6.06 -18.06 38.66
C LYS A 428 4.73 -17.70 38.01
N SER A 429 4.66 -17.69 36.68
CA SER A 429 3.44 -17.40 35.94
C SER A 429 2.45 -18.58 35.92
N GLY A 430 2.83 -19.78 36.37
CA GLY A 430 1.98 -20.98 36.30
C GLY A 430 1.76 -21.49 34.87
N ARG A 431 2.72 -21.22 33.96
CA ARG A 431 2.71 -21.70 32.57
C ARG A 431 3.47 -23.03 32.41
N LYS A 432 4.16 -23.50 33.46
CA LYS A 432 4.94 -24.74 33.49
C LYS A 432 4.42 -25.73 34.52
#